data_AF-A0A7Y3X1E7-F1
#
_entry.id   AF-A0A7Y3X1E7-F1
#
_cell.length_a   1.000
_cell.length_b   1.000
_cell.length_c   1.000
_cell.angle_alpha   90.00
_cell.angle_beta   90.00
_cell.angle_gamma   90.00
#
_symmetry.space_group_name_H-M   'P 1'
#
loop_
_entity.id
_entity.type
_entity.pdbx_description
1 polymer ?
#
loop_
_entity_poly.entity_id
_entity_poly.type
_entity_poly.pdbx_seq_one_letter_code
_entity_poly.pdbx_strand_id
1 'polypeptide(L)'
;MAKRLNNQSSIGDVLQQIIQVNKLQPGMDQIDVKEAWRQLMGNGVNTYTKNVVLKGSTLYVELGSAVLREELSHGKSKIVKMINEDLGREVVKDVVLR
;
A
#
# COMPACT_ATOMS: atom_id res chain seq x y z
N MET A 1 23.06 -33.37 -15.14
CA MET A 1 24.15 -32.41 -14.91
C MET A 1 23.58 -31.19 -14.20
N ALA A 2 24.02 -30.94 -12.96
CA ALA A 2 23.53 -29.83 -12.15
C ALA A 2 24.02 -28.49 -12.73
N LYS A 3 23.09 -27.61 -13.08
CA LYS A 3 23.36 -26.26 -13.59
C LYS A 3 23.89 -25.43 -12.41
N ARG A 4 25.20 -25.26 -12.33
CA ARG A 4 25.87 -24.47 -11.30
C ARG A 4 25.46 -23.00 -11.49
N LEU A 5 24.78 -22.44 -10.49
CA LEU A 5 24.56 -21.00 -10.36
C LEU A 5 25.93 -20.37 -10.11
N ASN A 6 26.53 -19.78 -11.15
CA ASN A 6 27.75 -19.01 -11.01
C ASN A 6 27.41 -17.70 -10.30
N ASN A 7 27.73 -17.65 -9.01
CA ASN A 7 27.56 -16.52 -8.11
C ASN A 7 28.62 -15.43 -8.42
N GLN A 8 28.49 -14.78 -9.57
CA GLN A 8 29.29 -13.63 -9.98
C GLN A 8 28.38 -12.52 -10.51
N SER A 9 27.38 -12.11 -9.74
CA SER A 9 26.84 -10.77 -9.93
C SER A 9 27.95 -9.81 -9.51
N SER A 10 28.43 -8.96 -10.42
CA SER A 10 29.37 -7.92 -10.01
C SER A 10 28.67 -7.01 -8.98
N ILE A 11 29.42 -6.39 -8.08
CA ILE A 11 28.84 -5.43 -7.12
C ILE A 11 28.01 -4.36 -7.86
N GLY A 12 28.41 -3.99 -9.08
CA GLY A 12 27.64 -3.10 -9.95
C GLY A 12 26.25 -3.64 -10.31
N ASP A 13 26.15 -4.91 -10.68
CA ASP A 13 24.86 -5.54 -11.04
C ASP A 13 23.91 -5.61 -9.86
N VAL A 14 24.42 -5.93 -8.66
CA VAL A 14 23.64 -5.95 -7.43
C VAL A 14 23.14 -4.55 -7.06
N LEU A 15 23.99 -3.53 -7.17
CA LEU A 15 23.61 -2.14 -6.91
C LEU A 15 22.55 -1.65 -7.92
N GLN A 16 22.69 -1.99 -9.20
CA GLN A 16 21.70 -1.66 -10.23
C GLN A 16 20.34 -2.29 -9.92
N GLN A 17 20.32 -3.57 -9.53
CA GLN A 17 19.08 -4.24 -9.12
C GLN A 17 18.45 -3.59 -7.89
N ILE A 18 19.23 -3.25 -6.86
CA ILE A 18 18.72 -2.57 -5.66
C ILE A 18 18.10 -1.21 -6.03
N ILE A 19 18.75 -0.42 -6.88
CA ILE A 19 18.23 0.88 -7.34
C ILE A 19 16.93 0.68 -8.13
N GLN A 20 16.86 -0.32 -9.01
CA GLN A 20 15.66 -0.62 -9.79
C GLN A 20 14.50 -1.05 -8.90
N VAL A 21 14.73 -1.98 -7.96
CA VAL A 21 13.72 -2.43 -6.99
C VAL A 21 13.20 -1.25 -6.18
N ASN A 22 14.09 -0.39 -5.66
CA ASN A 22 13.69 0.79 -4.88
C ASN A 22 12.85 1.79 -5.70
N LYS A 23 13.06 1.90 -7.01
CA LYS A 23 12.24 2.76 -7.89
C LYS A 23 10.86 2.17 -8.18
N LEU A 24 10.74 0.84 -8.18
CA LEU A 24 9.48 0.13 -8.43
C LEU A 24 8.63 0.01 -7.16
N GLN A 25 9.27 -0.06 -5.98
CA GLN A 25 8.61 -0.27 -4.69
C GLN A 25 7.44 0.70 -4.44
N PRO A 26 7.54 2.03 -4.69
CA PRO A 26 6.42 2.95 -4.44
C PRO A 26 5.19 2.67 -5.32
N GLY A 27 5.40 2.21 -6.56
CA GLY A 27 4.31 1.83 -7.45
C GLY A 27 3.64 0.54 -7.02
N MET A 28 4.43 -0.43 -6.55
CA MET A 28 3.93 -1.67 -5.97
C MET A 28 3.13 -1.40 -4.69
N ASP A 29 3.67 -0.58 -3.78
CA ASP A 29 3.00 -0.19 -2.54
C ASP A 29 1.66 0.51 -2.80
N GLN A 30 1.56 1.32 -3.86
CA GLN A 30 0.29 1.93 -4.26
C GLN A 30 -0.77 0.90 -4.65
N ILE A 31 -0.38 -0.16 -5.37
CA ILE A 31 -1.29 -1.23 -5.79
C ILE A 31 -1.68 -2.05 -4.58
N ASP A 32 -0.71 -2.52 -3.80
CA ASP A 32 -0.90 -3.34 -2.61
C ASP A 32 -1.83 -2.66 -1.60
N VAL A 33 -1.60 -1.39 -1.28
CA VAL A 33 -2.44 -0.64 -0.32
C VAL A 33 -3.88 -0.46 -0.86
N LYS A 34 -4.04 -0.26 -2.17
CA LYS A 34 -5.37 -0.14 -2.78
C LYS A 34 -6.14 -1.46 -2.71
N GLU A 35 -5.47 -2.58 -2.92
CA GLU A 35 -6.08 -3.91 -2.81
C GLU A 35 -6.42 -4.25 -1.36
N ALA A 36 -5.49 -4.00 -0.43
CA ALA A 36 -5.71 -4.18 1.01
C ALA A 36 -6.91 -3.37 1.51
N TRP A 37 -7.02 -2.08 1.11
CA TRP A 37 -8.21 -1.27 1.43
C TRP A 37 -9.50 -1.93 0.95
N ARG A 38 -9.55 -2.35 -0.33
CA ARG A 38 -10.73 -2.97 -0.92
C ARG A 38 -11.12 -4.25 -0.19
N GLN A 39 -10.15 -5.08 0.18
CA GLN A 39 -10.39 -6.34 0.87
C GLN A 39 -10.87 -6.11 2.32
N LEU A 40 -10.17 -5.26 3.07
CA LEU A 40 -10.42 -5.05 4.50
C LEU A 40 -11.73 -4.30 4.79
N MET A 41 -12.08 -3.32 3.96
CA MET A 41 -13.23 -2.45 4.20
C MET A 41 -14.56 -3.08 3.76
N GLY A 42 -14.50 -4.04 2.82
CA GLY A 42 -15.67 -4.76 2.33
C GLY A 42 -16.68 -3.88 1.56
N ASN A 43 -17.77 -4.52 1.11
CA ASN A 43 -18.74 -3.92 0.19
C ASN A 43 -19.40 -2.64 0.74
N GLY A 44 -19.69 -2.59 2.05
CA GLY A 44 -20.36 -1.45 2.68
C GLY A 44 -19.60 -0.14 2.50
N VAL A 45 -18.28 -0.16 2.68
CA VAL A 45 -17.43 1.04 2.52
C VAL A 45 -17.01 1.23 1.06
N ASN A 46 -16.70 0.14 0.35
CA ASN A 46 -16.26 0.20 -1.04
C ASN A 46 -17.31 0.83 -1.96
N THR A 47 -18.61 0.62 -1.69
CA THR A 47 -19.71 1.21 -2.46
C THR A 47 -19.65 2.74 -2.47
N TYR A 48 -19.18 3.36 -1.39
CA TYR A 48 -19.03 4.81 -1.28
C TYR A 48 -17.60 5.28 -1.58
N THR A 49 -16.66 4.37 -1.80
CA THR A 49 -15.27 4.70 -2.08
C THR A 49 -15.11 5.06 -3.56
N LYS A 50 -14.88 6.34 -3.84
CA LYS A 50 -14.68 6.86 -5.20
C LYS A 50 -13.24 6.68 -5.68
N ASN A 51 -12.27 6.85 -4.78
CA ASN A 51 -10.86 6.77 -5.13
C ASN A 51 -10.01 6.40 -3.92
N VAL A 52 -8.91 5.68 -4.15
CA VAL A 52 -7.93 5.26 -3.14
C VAL A 52 -6.55 5.41 -3.76
N VAL A 53 -5.72 6.27 -3.16
CA VAL A 53 -4.38 6.58 -3.65
C VAL A 53 -3.41 6.71 -2.48
N LEU A 54 -2.32 5.95 -2.52
CA LEU A 54 -1.19 6.14 -1.63
C LEU A 54 -0.22 7.18 -2.23
N LYS A 55 0.11 8.23 -1.48
CA LYS A 55 1.15 9.20 -1.86
C LYS A 55 2.18 9.28 -0.75
N GLY A 56 3.41 8.86 -1.06
CA GLY A 56 4.41 8.64 -0.02
C GLY A 56 3.89 7.60 0.97
N SER A 57 3.76 7.97 2.24
CA SER A 57 3.19 7.12 3.29
C SER A 57 1.78 7.53 3.73
N THR A 58 1.09 8.38 2.99
CA THR A 58 -0.27 8.84 3.33
C THR A 58 -1.29 8.26 2.37
N LEU A 59 -2.29 7.57 2.92
CA LEU A 59 -3.39 7.00 2.16
C LEU A 59 -4.51 8.05 2.01
N TYR A 60 -4.80 8.44 0.78
CA TYR A 60 -5.91 9.33 0.46
C TYR A 60 -7.10 8.51 -0.03
N VAL A 61 -8.22 8.64 0.65
CA VAL A 61 -9.47 7.97 0.28
C VAL A 61 -10.55 9.02 0.05
N GLU A 62 -11.15 8.97 -1.12
CA GLU A 62 -12.29 9.81 -1.49
C GLU A 62 -13.59 9.04 -1.28
N LEU A 63 -14.47 9.57 -0.44
CA LEU A 63 -15.74 8.96 -0.07
C LEU A 63 -16.90 9.83 -0.54
N GLY A 64 -17.91 9.18 -1.12
CA GLY A 64 -19.15 9.81 -1.56
C GLY A 64 -20.13 10.12 -0.42
N SER A 65 -20.03 9.41 0.71
CA SER A 65 -20.89 9.60 1.87
C SER A 65 -20.16 10.40 2.95
N ALA A 66 -20.73 11.55 3.33
CA ALA A 66 -20.20 12.38 4.41
C ALA A 66 -20.33 11.70 5.78
N VAL A 67 -21.42 10.97 6.02
CA VAL A 67 -21.65 10.23 7.27
C VAL A 67 -20.59 9.14 7.44
N LEU A 68 -20.37 8.32 6.40
CA LEU A 68 -19.38 7.26 6.45
C LEU A 68 -17.96 7.82 6.60
N ARG A 69 -17.68 8.95 5.95
CA ARG A 69 -16.39 9.65 6.09
C ARG A 69 -16.14 10.05 7.54
N GLU A 70 -17.14 10.62 8.20
CA GLU A 70 -17.05 11.01 9.62
C GLU A 70 -16.84 9.79 10.51
N GLU A 71 -17.63 8.73 10.33
CA GLU A 71 -17.47 7.48 11.09
C GLU A 71 -16.07 6.88 10.95
N LEU A 72 -15.56 6.76 9.71
CA LEU A 72 -14.22 6.26 9.43
C LEU A 72 -13.13 7.21 9.94
N SER A 73 -13.42 8.51 10.07
CA SER A 73 -12.46 9.50 10.58
C SER A 73 -12.03 9.21 12.02
N HIS A 74 -12.95 8.71 12.85
CA HIS A 74 -12.67 8.28 14.22
C HIS A 74 -11.82 7.00 14.27
N GLY A 75 -11.83 6.21 13.20
CA GLY A 75 -11.12 4.93 13.08
C GLY A 75 -9.78 4.99 12.35
N LYS A 76 -9.27 6.19 11.99
CA LYS A 76 -8.07 6.31 11.12
C LYS A 76 -6.86 5.54 11.62
N SER A 77 -6.56 5.59 12.91
CA SER A 77 -5.42 4.83 13.48
C SER A 77 -5.60 3.31 13.34
N LYS A 78 -6.83 2.81 13.49
CA LYS A 78 -7.16 1.39 13.29
C LYS A 78 -7.03 0.99 11.83
N ILE A 79 -7.45 1.85 10.90
CA ILE A 79 -7.28 1.62 9.45
C ILE A 79 -5.80 1.48 9.10
N VAL A 80 -4.96 2.42 9.55
CA VAL A 80 -3.50 2.37 9.34
C VAL A 80 -2.93 1.04 9.83
N LYS A 81 -3.28 0.66 11.06
CA LYS A 81 -2.82 -0.59 11.66
C LYS A 81 -3.25 -1.81 10.85
N MET A 82 -4.54 -1.92 10.52
CA MET A 82 -5.07 -3.06 9.78
C MET A 82 -4.44 -3.22 8.39
N ILE A 83 -4.21 -2.12 7.66
CA ILE A 83 -3.57 -2.19 6.34
C ILE A 83 -2.11 -2.65 6.47
N ASN A 84 -1.35 -2.08 7.39
CA ASN A 84 0.04 -2.49 7.57
C ASN A 84 0.16 -3.94 8.08
N GLU A 85 -0.78 -4.40 8.92
CA GLU A 85 -0.87 -5.80 9.36
C GLU A 85 -1.15 -6.75 8.20
N ASP A 86 -2.08 -6.40 7.31
CA ASP A 86 -2.40 -7.19 6.11
C ASP A 86 -1.22 -7.27 5.13
N LEU A 87 -0.47 -6.17 4.97
CA LEU A 87 0.71 -6.11 4.10
C LEU A 87 1.98 -6.68 4.75
N GLY A 88 1.98 -6.93 6.06
CA GLY A 88 3.15 -7.41 6.81
C GLY A 88 4.31 -6.42 6.91
N ARG A 89 4.10 -5.14 6.56
CA ARG A 89 5.11 -4.08 6.58
C ARG A 89 4.48 -2.70 6.80
N GLU A 90 5.25 -1.77 7.36
CA GLU A 90 4.79 -0.41 7.62
C GLU A 90 4.89 0.47 6.36
N VAL A 91 3.77 0.65 5.67
CA VAL A 91 3.67 1.44 4.42
C VAL A 91 2.84 2.70 4.64
N VAL A 92 1.71 2.57 5.33
CA VAL A 92 0.79 3.67 5.62
C VAL A 92 1.12 4.24 7.00
N LYS A 93 1.28 5.55 7.10
CA LYS A 93 1.49 6.28 8.37
C LYS A 93 0.31 7.15 8.74
N ASP A 94 -0.46 7.60 7.75
CA ASP A 94 -1.63 8.44 7.97
C ASP A 94 -2.69 8.18 6.89
N VAL A 95 -3.93 8.50 7.22
CA VAL A 95 -5.10 8.36 6.34
C VAL A 95 -5.83 9.69 6.26
N VAL A 96 -6.03 10.17 5.04
CA VAL A 96 -6.83 11.37 4.77
C VAL A 96 -8.10 10.95 4.05
N LEU A 97 -9.23 11.22 4.70
CA LEU A 97 -10.56 10.94 4.17
C LEU A 97 -11.18 12.25 3.67
N ARG A 98 -11.61 12.26 2.40
CA ARG A 98 -12.17 13.45 1.72
C ARG A 98 -13.49 13.15 1.02
#